data_AF-A0A524QSK4-F1
#
_entry.id   AF-A0A524QSK4-F1
#
_cell.length_a   1.000
_cell.length_b   1.000
_cell.length_c   1.000
_cell.angle_alpha   90.00
_cell.angle_beta   90.00
_cell.angle_gamma   90.00
#
_symmetry.space_group_name_H-M   'P 1'
#
loop_
_entity.id
_entity.type
_entity.pdbx_description
1 polymer ?
#
loop_
_entity_poly.entity_id
_entity_poly.type
_entity_poly.pdbx_seq_one_letter_code
_entity_poly.pdbx_strand_id
1 'polypeptide(L)'
;MHSALVAIMLVIVALVVVVLSGLYRIYRRGHYGLWIPSYIKGVFAKPSDRDKRQGPLHIVFVIADHFEPGHSSESLVNWLARYRAVVSRHHDSFGNPPKRSLHFPIEQFYDHQIELLLQLCRDGFAEIEMQLHHFDDNSQTVLEKYQKGLSDFARFGISQTIDDPSQTRFAFVHGNWALDNSAAGQTPNPCGVNDEIRILASLGCFVDVTFSSVLTTSQPRRINSIYYVTDDPQAPKSYDDGVPVEVGKAPSGDLMLLQGPLLFNWRDWRYRIHPAVENGDIWAGYPLSPRRIPLWLKANIHVLGQPNWVFVKLHAHGCRGTDLDALTGDSFDQTLSALESTYDDGKEYVLHYASVREAYNIIKAAEAGKTGNPEDYRDFVIKPYRANQT
;
A
#
# COMPACT_ATOMS: atom_id res chain seq x y z
N MET A 1 -30.96 -22.24 47.74
CA MET A 1 -30.24 -21.01 47.34
C MET A 1 -28.81 -21.30 46.87
N HIS A 2 -28.01 -22.07 47.63
CA HIS A 2 -26.61 -22.37 47.28
C HIS A 2 -26.46 -23.10 45.92
N SER A 3 -27.25 -24.13 45.65
CA SER A 3 -27.19 -24.90 44.38
C SER A 3 -27.57 -24.08 43.14
N ALA A 4 -28.47 -23.11 43.29
CA ALA A 4 -28.87 -22.20 42.20
C ALA A 4 -27.76 -21.20 41.87
N LEU A 5 -27.07 -20.66 42.89
CA LEU A 5 -25.92 -19.79 42.71
C LEU A 5 -24.76 -20.53 42.02
N VAL A 6 -24.49 -21.78 42.42
CA VAL A 6 -23.48 -22.63 41.77
C VAL A 6 -23.83 -22.89 40.30
N ALA A 7 -25.09 -23.21 39.98
CA ALA A 7 -25.53 -23.41 38.60
C ALA A 7 -25.39 -22.14 37.75
N ILE A 8 -25.77 -20.97 38.27
CA ILE A 8 -25.60 -19.68 37.59
C ILE A 8 -24.12 -19.39 37.33
N MET A 9 -23.25 -19.60 38.33
CA MET A 9 -21.81 -19.40 38.18
C MET A 9 -21.22 -20.33 37.10
N LEU A 10 -21.62 -21.60 37.08
CA LEU A 10 -21.17 -22.55 36.05
C LEU A 10 -21.63 -22.14 34.64
N VAL A 11 -22.85 -21.64 34.48
CA VAL A 11 -23.34 -21.12 33.19
C VAL A 11 -22.55 -19.89 32.75
N ILE A 12 -22.26 -18.96 33.66
CA ILE A 12 -21.44 -17.78 33.36
C ILE A 12 -20.04 -18.19 32.94
N VAL A 13 -19.39 -19.10 33.68
CA VAL A 13 -18.06 -19.61 33.34
C VAL A 13 -18.08 -20.29 31.97
N ALA A 14 -19.08 -21.14 31.69
CA ALA A 14 -19.22 -21.79 30.39
C ALA A 14 -19.38 -20.76 29.26
N LEU A 15 -20.19 -19.72 29.46
CA LEU A 15 -20.39 -18.65 28.48
C LEU A 15 -19.09 -17.85 28.23
N VAL A 16 -18.35 -17.53 29.30
CA VAL A 16 -17.04 -16.88 29.19
C VAL A 16 -16.05 -17.74 28.41
N VAL A 17 -15.97 -19.04 28.70
CA VAL A 17 -15.09 -19.97 27.97
C VAL A 17 -15.46 -20.04 26.48
N VAL A 18 -16.75 -20.07 26.14
CA VAL A 18 -17.22 -20.06 24.74
C VAL A 18 -16.81 -18.77 24.03
N VAL A 19 -17.03 -17.62 24.67
CA VAL A 19 -16.65 -16.31 24.10
C VAL A 19 -15.14 -16.22 23.91
N LEU A 20 -14.34 -16.57 24.93
CA LEU A 20 -12.88 -16.55 24.85
C LEU A 20 -12.36 -17.52 23.78
N SER A 21 -12.95 -18.70 23.65
CA SER A 21 -12.61 -19.66 22.59
C SER A 21 -12.93 -19.11 21.20
N GLY A 22 -14.05 -18.41 21.04
CA GLY A 22 -14.42 -17.72 19.80
C GLY A 22 -13.42 -16.63 19.43
N LEU A 23 -13.07 -15.76 20.39
CA LEU A 23 -12.07 -14.70 20.20
C LEU A 23 -10.68 -15.27 19.88
N TYR A 24 -10.27 -16.34 20.57
CA TYR A 24 -8.99 -17.01 20.29
C TYR A 24 -8.94 -17.58 18.87
N ARG A 25 -10.05 -18.17 18.38
CA ARG A 25 -10.14 -18.67 17.00
C ARG A 25 -10.03 -17.53 15.97
N ILE A 26 -10.69 -16.40 16.21
CA ILE A 26 -10.58 -15.21 15.35
C ILE A 26 -9.15 -14.69 15.34
N TYR A 27 -8.55 -14.54 16.52
CA TYR A 27 -7.16 -14.13 16.70
C TYR A 27 -6.18 -15.03 15.94
N ARG A 28 -6.34 -16.35 16.06
CA ARG A 28 -5.49 -17.35 15.38
C ARG A 28 -5.70 -17.38 13.87
N ARG A 29 -6.96 -17.46 13.41
CA ARG A 29 -7.28 -17.55 11.97
C ARG A 29 -6.96 -16.27 11.21
N GLY A 30 -7.15 -15.11 11.84
CA GLY A 30 -6.82 -13.83 11.21
C GLY A 30 -5.35 -13.45 11.34
N HIS A 31 -4.50 -14.32 11.89
CA HIS A 31 -3.07 -14.07 12.11
C HIS A 31 -2.77 -12.76 12.87
N TYR A 32 -3.72 -12.31 13.69
CA TYR A 32 -3.65 -11.04 14.41
C TYR A 32 -2.46 -10.94 15.36
N GLY A 33 -1.97 -12.08 15.86
CA GLY A 33 -0.79 -12.13 16.72
C GLY A 33 0.51 -11.67 16.07
N LEU A 34 0.57 -11.60 14.74
CA LEU A 34 1.72 -11.04 14.04
C LEU A 34 1.86 -9.54 14.32
N TRP A 35 0.76 -8.79 14.26
CA TRP A 35 0.82 -7.32 14.24
C TRP A 35 0.18 -6.62 15.45
N ILE A 36 -0.71 -7.29 16.20
CA ILE A 36 -1.31 -6.71 17.43
C ILE A 36 -0.23 -6.22 18.41
N PRO A 37 0.88 -6.94 18.68
CA PRO A 37 1.92 -6.43 19.56
C PRO A 37 2.49 -5.08 19.11
N SER A 38 2.73 -4.91 17.81
CA SER A 38 3.19 -3.66 17.21
C SER A 38 2.14 -2.56 17.27
N TYR A 39 0.86 -2.89 17.05
CA TYR A 39 -0.26 -1.97 17.25
C TYR A 39 -0.33 -1.47 18.69
N ILE A 40 -0.27 -2.38 19.67
CA ILE A 40 -0.28 -2.05 21.11
C ILE A 40 0.91 -1.17 21.47
N LYS A 41 2.12 -1.52 21.00
CA LYS A 41 3.33 -0.71 21.19
C LYS A 41 3.15 0.71 20.62
N GLY A 42 2.53 0.84 19.46
CA GLY A 42 2.23 2.14 18.83
C GLY A 42 1.20 2.96 19.62
N VAL A 43 0.18 2.33 20.20
CA VAL A 43 -0.82 3.02 21.04
C VAL A 43 -0.21 3.55 22.34
N PHE A 44 0.71 2.79 22.95
CA PHE A 44 1.35 3.15 24.22
C PHE A 44 2.68 3.89 24.06
N ALA A 45 3.16 4.09 22.84
CA ALA A 45 4.29 4.97 22.61
C ALA A 45 3.97 6.35 23.21
N LYS A 46 4.87 6.86 24.07
CA LYS A 46 4.80 8.23 24.61
C LYS A 46 4.50 9.23 23.48
N PRO A 47 3.89 10.41 23.76
CA PRO A 47 3.49 11.35 22.72
C PRO A 47 4.60 11.48 21.69
N SER A 48 4.33 10.83 20.56
CA SER A 48 5.33 10.46 19.58
C SER A 48 5.64 11.70 18.76
N ASP A 49 6.50 11.60 17.75
CA ASP A 49 6.97 12.72 16.96
C ASP A 49 5.87 13.66 16.41
N ARG A 50 4.59 13.26 16.44
CA ARG A 50 3.41 14.14 16.32
C ARG A 50 3.47 15.45 17.11
N ASP A 51 3.97 15.42 18.33
CA ASP A 51 4.04 16.62 19.19
C ASP A 51 5.27 17.48 18.87
N LYS A 52 6.22 16.94 18.10
CA LYS A 52 7.40 17.65 17.59
C LYS A 52 7.19 18.22 16.19
N ARG A 53 5.99 18.09 15.61
CA ARG A 53 5.68 18.63 14.28
C ARG A 53 5.85 20.15 14.29
N GLN A 54 6.51 20.64 13.24
CA GLN A 54 6.58 22.06 12.94
C GLN A 54 5.90 22.31 11.60
N GLY A 55 5.09 23.37 11.54
CA GLY A 55 4.32 23.72 10.34
C GLY A 55 3.12 22.79 10.09
N PRO A 56 2.51 22.89 8.90
CA PRO A 56 1.35 22.09 8.52
C PRO A 56 1.68 20.59 8.46
N LEU A 57 0.63 19.78 8.62
CA LEU A 57 0.69 18.36 8.29
C LEU A 57 0.51 18.18 6.79
N HIS A 58 1.57 17.77 6.11
CA HIS A 58 1.51 17.35 4.72
C HIS A 58 1.01 15.91 4.63
N ILE A 59 -0.03 15.70 3.84
CA ILE A 59 -0.68 14.40 3.62
C ILE A 59 -0.36 13.95 2.20
N VAL A 60 0.59 13.03 2.07
CA VAL A 60 0.92 12.38 0.80
C VAL A 60 -0.03 11.22 0.60
N PHE A 61 -1.07 11.43 -0.21
CA PHE A 61 -2.13 10.47 -0.46
C PHE A 61 -1.83 9.65 -1.72
N VAL A 62 -1.72 8.34 -1.53
CA VAL A 62 -1.28 7.38 -2.54
C VAL A 62 -2.27 6.24 -2.65
N ILE A 63 -2.63 5.86 -3.87
CA ILE A 63 -3.36 4.62 -4.15
C ILE A 63 -2.49 3.71 -5.02
N ALA A 64 -2.11 2.56 -4.47
CA ALA A 64 -1.30 1.54 -5.11
C ALA A 64 -2.17 0.30 -5.39
N ASP A 65 -2.66 0.17 -6.61
CA ASP A 65 -3.59 -0.90 -6.98
C ASP A 65 -2.85 -2.18 -7.35
N HIS A 66 -3.46 -3.31 -6.99
CA HIS A 66 -3.35 -4.56 -7.75
C HIS A 66 -4.22 -4.41 -8.99
N PHE A 67 -3.66 -3.98 -10.13
CA PHE A 67 -4.45 -3.60 -11.28
C PHE A 67 -4.57 -4.77 -12.27
N GLU A 68 -5.67 -5.52 -12.17
CA GLU A 68 -5.86 -6.79 -12.88
C GLU A 68 -7.09 -6.72 -13.81
N PRO A 69 -6.97 -6.12 -15.01
CA PRO A 69 -8.10 -5.99 -15.93
C PRO A 69 -8.57 -7.33 -16.53
N GLY A 70 -7.80 -8.41 -16.34
CA GLY A 70 -8.04 -9.68 -16.99
C GLY A 70 -8.03 -9.53 -18.52
N HIS A 71 -8.85 -10.31 -19.23
CA HIS A 71 -8.92 -10.28 -20.69
C HIS A 71 -9.99 -9.32 -21.25
N SER A 72 -10.81 -8.68 -20.40
CA SER A 72 -11.98 -7.91 -20.86
C SER A 72 -11.62 -6.45 -21.19
N SER A 73 -11.52 -6.14 -22.47
CA SER A 73 -11.32 -4.76 -22.93
C SER A 73 -12.51 -3.85 -22.59
N GLU A 74 -13.74 -4.38 -22.56
CA GLU A 74 -14.94 -3.61 -22.20
C GLU A 74 -14.91 -3.15 -20.73
N SER A 75 -14.54 -4.06 -19.82
CA SER A 75 -14.39 -3.75 -18.40
C SER A 75 -13.33 -2.67 -18.18
N LEU A 76 -12.20 -2.78 -18.88
CA LEU A 76 -11.12 -1.79 -18.82
C LEU A 76 -11.57 -0.43 -19.35
N VAL A 77 -12.19 -0.37 -20.53
CA VAL A 77 -12.67 0.90 -21.12
C VAL A 77 -13.69 1.57 -20.21
N ASN A 78 -14.63 0.82 -19.65
CA ASN A 78 -15.62 1.35 -18.71
C ASN A 78 -14.96 1.88 -17.42
N TRP A 79 -14.02 1.11 -16.85
CA TRP A 79 -13.27 1.55 -15.67
C TRP A 79 -12.50 2.84 -15.94
N LEU A 80 -11.80 2.94 -17.07
CA LEU A 80 -11.03 4.13 -17.47
C LEU A 80 -11.93 5.35 -17.65
N ALA A 81 -13.07 5.19 -18.33
CA ALA A 81 -14.02 6.28 -18.54
C ALA A 81 -14.57 6.81 -17.21
N ARG A 82 -15.00 5.91 -16.31
CA ARG A 82 -15.54 6.30 -15.00
C ARG A 82 -14.49 6.92 -14.10
N TYR A 83 -13.30 6.32 -14.03
CA TYR A 83 -12.22 6.84 -13.21
C TYR A 83 -11.83 8.24 -13.67
N ARG A 84 -11.56 8.43 -14.98
CA ARG A 84 -11.24 9.73 -15.58
C ARG A 84 -12.31 10.78 -15.29
N ALA A 85 -13.59 10.43 -15.45
CA ALA A 85 -14.70 11.35 -15.23
C ALA A 85 -14.75 11.87 -13.79
N VAL A 86 -14.45 11.01 -12.80
CA VAL A 86 -14.41 11.45 -11.39
C VAL A 86 -13.17 12.27 -11.12
N VAL A 87 -11.97 11.74 -11.38
CA VAL A 87 -10.71 12.41 -10.96
C VAL A 87 -10.43 13.73 -11.67
N SER A 88 -11.00 13.95 -12.86
CA SER A 88 -10.85 15.24 -13.57
C SER A 88 -11.53 16.42 -12.85
N ARG A 89 -12.37 16.16 -11.83
CA ARG A 89 -13.07 17.18 -11.04
C ARG A 89 -12.35 17.52 -9.72
N HIS A 90 -11.25 16.83 -9.45
CA HIS A 90 -10.53 16.87 -8.17
C HIS A 90 -9.11 17.34 -8.39
N HIS A 91 -8.59 18.10 -7.43
CA HIS A 91 -7.22 18.56 -7.41
C HIS A 91 -6.81 18.95 -5.98
N ASP A 92 -5.54 18.74 -5.66
CA ASP A 92 -4.95 19.36 -4.47
C ASP A 92 -4.69 20.87 -4.70
N SER A 93 -4.19 21.55 -3.67
CA SER A 93 -3.89 22.98 -3.68
C SER A 93 -2.78 23.39 -4.67
N PHE A 94 -2.06 22.43 -5.24
CA PHE A 94 -1.07 22.64 -6.31
C PHE A 94 -1.63 22.34 -7.71
N GLY A 95 -2.89 21.93 -7.81
CA GLY A 95 -3.56 21.60 -9.06
C GLY A 95 -3.29 20.17 -9.54
N ASN A 96 -2.67 19.31 -8.72
CA ASN A 96 -2.44 17.92 -9.10
C ASN A 96 -3.72 17.11 -8.91
N PRO A 97 -4.15 16.31 -9.90
CA PRO A 97 -5.32 15.46 -9.73
C PRO A 97 -5.00 14.23 -8.88
N PRO A 98 -6.02 13.54 -8.33
CA PRO A 98 -5.86 12.21 -7.77
C PRO A 98 -5.20 11.27 -8.77
N LYS A 99 -4.10 10.64 -8.35
CA LYS A 99 -3.28 9.75 -9.18
C LYS A 99 -3.30 8.32 -8.62
N ARG A 100 -3.29 7.31 -9.49
CA ARG A 100 -3.14 5.89 -9.12
C ARG A 100 -1.83 5.32 -9.64
N SER A 101 -1.16 4.52 -8.81
CA SER A 101 -0.11 3.60 -9.27
C SER A 101 -0.75 2.26 -9.59
N LEU A 102 -0.79 1.92 -10.87
CA LEU A 102 -1.39 0.71 -11.40
C LEU A 102 -0.31 -0.37 -11.45
N HIS A 103 -0.21 -1.23 -10.42
CA HIS A 103 0.72 -2.36 -10.48
C HIS A 103 0.12 -3.40 -11.42
N PHE A 104 0.69 -3.51 -12.62
CA PHE A 104 0.15 -4.31 -13.70
C PHE A 104 0.80 -5.69 -13.72
N PRO A 105 0.02 -6.79 -13.83
CA PRO A 105 0.55 -8.16 -13.85
C PRO A 105 1.34 -8.43 -15.13
N ILE A 106 2.67 -8.54 -15.01
CA ILE A 106 3.57 -8.74 -16.16
C ILE A 106 3.36 -10.09 -16.86
N GLU A 107 2.76 -11.07 -16.18
CA GLU A 107 2.40 -12.37 -16.75
C GLU A 107 1.10 -12.34 -17.58
N GLN A 108 0.34 -11.24 -17.52
CA GLN A 108 -0.89 -11.01 -18.29
C GLN A 108 -0.76 -9.79 -19.22
N PHE A 109 0.39 -9.69 -19.90
CA PHE A 109 0.73 -8.53 -20.72
C PHE A 109 0.05 -8.55 -22.10
N TYR A 110 -0.83 -7.58 -22.34
CA TYR A 110 -1.48 -7.36 -23.64
C TYR A 110 -1.25 -5.94 -24.14
N ASP A 111 -0.55 -5.79 -25.28
CA ASP A 111 -0.17 -4.49 -25.87
C ASP A 111 -1.36 -3.50 -25.94
N HIS A 112 -2.53 -3.95 -26.44
CA HIS A 112 -3.71 -3.09 -26.57
C HIS A 112 -4.26 -2.55 -25.24
N GLN A 113 -4.09 -3.28 -24.12
CA GLN A 113 -4.51 -2.79 -22.81
C GLN A 113 -3.55 -1.72 -22.30
N ILE A 114 -2.24 -1.93 -22.52
CA ILE A 114 -1.21 -0.97 -22.16
C ILE A 114 -1.40 0.34 -22.91
N GLU A 115 -1.69 0.28 -24.22
CA GLU A 115 -1.97 1.48 -25.02
C GLU A 115 -3.14 2.32 -24.46
N LEU A 116 -4.20 1.67 -23.98
CA LEU A 116 -5.32 2.36 -23.31
C LEU A 116 -4.90 3.00 -21.99
N LEU A 117 -4.05 2.33 -21.20
CA LEU A 117 -3.55 2.83 -19.93
C LEU A 117 -2.55 3.99 -20.09
N LEU A 118 -1.75 3.99 -21.16
CA LEU A 118 -0.80 5.08 -21.43
C LEU A 118 -1.51 6.42 -21.61
N GLN A 119 -2.71 6.45 -22.18
CA GLN A 119 -3.45 7.69 -22.28
C GLN A 119 -3.77 8.26 -20.89
N LEU A 120 -4.19 7.42 -19.94
CA LEU A 120 -4.43 7.82 -18.56
C LEU A 120 -3.15 8.34 -17.87
N CYS A 121 -2.00 7.75 -18.21
CA CYS A 121 -0.70 8.17 -17.70
C CYS A 121 -0.29 9.56 -18.21
N ARG A 122 -0.48 9.83 -19.51
CA ARG A 122 -0.23 11.13 -20.14
C ARG A 122 -1.16 12.22 -19.63
N ASP A 123 -2.39 11.86 -19.30
CA ASP A 123 -3.37 12.77 -18.68
C ASP A 123 -3.02 13.11 -17.22
N GLY A 124 -1.98 12.49 -16.64
CA GLY A 124 -1.51 12.73 -15.27
C GLY A 124 -2.28 11.96 -14.18
N PHE A 125 -3.22 11.09 -14.56
CA PHE A 125 -4.08 10.36 -13.62
C PHE A 125 -3.48 9.03 -13.15
N ALA A 126 -2.42 8.54 -13.78
CA ALA A 126 -1.80 7.27 -13.40
C ALA A 126 -0.30 7.17 -13.69
N GLU A 127 0.34 6.23 -13.01
CA GLU A 127 1.63 5.65 -13.39
C GLU A 127 1.50 4.12 -13.38
N ILE A 128 2.11 3.44 -14.35
CA ILE A 128 2.13 1.97 -14.39
C ILE A 128 3.36 1.48 -13.64
N GLU A 129 3.13 0.57 -12.71
CA GLU A 129 4.14 -0.09 -11.87
C GLU A 129 4.03 -1.62 -12.04
N MET A 130 4.87 -2.38 -11.35
CA MET A 130 4.99 -3.82 -11.58
C MET A 130 4.23 -4.66 -10.55
N GLN A 131 3.47 -5.64 -11.06
CA GLN A 131 2.95 -6.77 -10.28
C GLN A 131 3.36 -8.08 -10.95
N LEU A 132 3.55 -9.14 -10.17
CA LEU A 132 3.72 -10.50 -10.68
C LEU A 132 2.95 -11.49 -9.80
N HIS A 133 2.16 -12.36 -10.43
CA HIS A 133 1.70 -13.60 -9.80
C HIS A 133 2.58 -14.75 -10.25
N HIS A 134 3.08 -15.51 -9.27
CA HIS A 134 3.87 -16.69 -9.59
C HIS A 134 3.79 -17.74 -8.49
N PHE A 135 4.05 -18.99 -8.87
CA PHE A 135 3.89 -20.14 -7.99
C PHE A 135 5.06 -21.09 -8.16
N ASP A 136 5.54 -21.64 -7.04
CA ASP A 136 6.57 -22.68 -6.98
C ASP A 136 7.85 -22.36 -7.79
N ASP A 137 8.20 -21.07 -7.95
CA ASP A 137 9.41 -20.65 -8.64
C ASP A 137 10.66 -20.84 -7.78
N ASN A 138 11.81 -20.88 -8.45
CA ASN A 138 13.10 -20.59 -7.85
C ASN A 138 13.66 -19.23 -8.36
N SER A 139 14.81 -18.82 -7.83
CA SER A 139 15.50 -17.56 -8.15
C SER A 139 15.70 -17.34 -9.66
N GLN A 140 16.06 -18.39 -10.40
CA GLN A 140 16.30 -18.30 -11.84
C GLN A 140 14.99 -18.11 -12.62
N THR A 141 13.97 -18.91 -12.32
CA THR A 141 12.70 -18.86 -13.04
C THR A 141 11.93 -17.56 -12.79
N VAL A 142 12.00 -16.99 -11.58
CA VAL A 142 11.36 -15.69 -11.30
C VAL A 142 12.14 -14.54 -11.96
N LEU A 143 13.48 -14.61 -11.96
CA LEU A 143 14.32 -13.62 -12.64
C LEU A 143 13.99 -13.52 -14.13
N GLU A 144 13.81 -14.66 -14.80
CA GLU A 144 13.42 -14.70 -16.23
C GLU A 144 12.07 -14.02 -16.47
N LYS A 145 11.09 -14.23 -15.58
CA LYS A 145 9.77 -13.57 -15.67
C LYS A 145 9.89 -12.06 -15.50
N TYR A 146 10.66 -11.60 -14.51
CA TYR A 146 10.89 -10.17 -14.30
C TYR A 146 11.62 -9.53 -15.49
N GLN A 147 12.67 -10.16 -16.00
CA GLN A 147 13.41 -9.65 -17.16
C GLN A 147 12.51 -9.56 -18.40
N LYS A 148 11.67 -10.57 -18.63
CA LYS A 148 10.66 -10.52 -19.71
C LYS A 148 9.70 -9.35 -19.51
N GLY A 149 9.11 -9.21 -18.32
CA GLY A 149 8.18 -8.13 -18.00
C GLY A 149 8.79 -6.74 -18.18
N LEU A 150 10.03 -6.53 -17.74
CA LEU A 150 10.76 -5.28 -17.94
C LEU A 150 11.03 -5.00 -19.41
N SER A 151 11.37 -6.03 -20.20
CA SER A 151 11.52 -5.90 -21.65
C SER A 151 10.21 -5.50 -22.31
N ASP A 152 9.08 -6.05 -21.87
CA ASP A 152 7.75 -5.71 -22.38
C ASP A 152 7.36 -4.27 -22.00
N PHE A 153 7.59 -3.86 -20.75
CA PHE A 153 7.35 -2.50 -20.26
C PHE A 153 8.19 -1.46 -21.00
N ALA A 154 9.47 -1.76 -21.26
CA ALA A 154 10.39 -0.85 -21.92
C ALA A 154 9.95 -0.48 -23.35
N ARG A 155 9.25 -1.39 -24.06
CA ARG A 155 8.67 -1.12 -25.39
C ARG A 155 7.68 0.05 -25.38
N PHE A 156 7.06 0.31 -24.25
CA PHE A 156 6.06 1.36 -24.03
C PHE A 156 6.58 2.51 -23.16
N GLY A 157 7.88 2.53 -22.85
CA GLY A 157 8.48 3.55 -21.97
C GLY A 157 8.07 3.43 -20.50
N ILE A 158 7.44 2.32 -20.10
CA ILE A 158 7.08 2.03 -18.71
C ILE A 158 8.33 1.62 -17.96
N SER A 159 8.46 2.07 -16.72
CA SER A 159 9.64 1.83 -15.87
C SER A 159 10.96 2.30 -16.48
N GLN A 160 10.93 3.14 -17.50
CA GLN A 160 12.09 3.78 -18.12
C GLN A 160 12.05 5.26 -17.79
N THR A 161 12.99 5.74 -16.98
CA THR A 161 13.03 7.17 -16.64
C THR A 161 13.35 8.05 -17.85
N ILE A 162 12.98 9.33 -17.77
CA ILE A 162 13.32 10.34 -18.79
C ILE A 162 14.79 10.75 -18.81
N ASP A 163 15.62 10.20 -17.92
CA ASP A 163 17.06 10.45 -17.91
C ASP A 163 17.72 10.05 -19.25
N ASP A 164 18.90 10.61 -19.50
CA ASP A 164 19.77 10.25 -20.62
C ASP A 164 21.16 9.81 -20.10
N PRO A 165 21.50 8.50 -20.14
CA PRO A 165 20.65 7.39 -20.58
C PRO A 165 19.50 7.08 -19.60
N SER A 166 18.42 6.46 -20.09
CA SER A 166 17.29 6.07 -19.22
C SER A 166 17.72 5.01 -18.22
N GLN A 167 17.09 5.05 -17.05
CA GLN A 167 17.28 4.04 -16.00
C GLN A 167 16.00 3.21 -15.87
N THR A 168 16.17 1.90 -15.69
CA THR A 168 15.06 1.01 -15.32
C THR A 168 14.72 1.20 -13.85
N ARG A 169 13.51 1.66 -13.55
CA ARG A 169 13.01 1.90 -12.19
C ARG A 169 11.53 1.53 -12.09
N PHE A 170 11.15 0.81 -11.05
CA PHE A 170 9.76 0.43 -10.81
C PHE A 170 9.47 0.24 -9.32
N ALA A 171 8.22 0.46 -8.94
CA ALA A 171 7.66 0.01 -7.67
C ALA A 171 7.02 -1.37 -7.85
N PHE A 172 7.00 -2.15 -6.77
CA PHE A 172 6.52 -3.52 -6.81
C PHE A 172 5.38 -3.79 -5.83
N VAL A 173 4.46 -4.64 -6.29
CA VAL A 173 3.46 -5.32 -5.49
C VAL A 173 3.49 -6.80 -5.84
N HIS A 174 3.65 -7.64 -4.83
CA HIS A 174 3.59 -9.08 -5.03
C HIS A 174 2.13 -9.52 -5.23
N GLY A 175 1.81 -10.10 -6.39
CA GLY A 175 0.42 -10.39 -6.78
C GLY A 175 -0.31 -11.35 -5.85
N ASN A 176 0.39 -12.37 -5.35
CA ASN A 176 -0.19 -13.30 -4.36
C ASN A 176 -0.06 -12.83 -2.88
N TRP A 177 0.37 -11.59 -2.64
CA TRP A 177 0.75 -11.10 -1.30
C TRP A 177 1.74 -12.01 -0.56
N ALA A 178 2.69 -12.59 -1.29
CA ALA A 178 3.55 -13.67 -0.82
C ALA A 178 5.04 -13.36 -1.02
N LEU A 179 5.39 -12.06 -1.04
CA LEU A 179 6.75 -11.55 -1.21
C LEU A 179 7.75 -12.40 -0.43
N ASP A 180 8.89 -12.70 -1.04
CA ASP A 180 9.98 -13.38 -0.34
C ASP A 180 9.53 -14.69 0.33
N ASN A 181 8.72 -15.46 -0.41
CA ASN A 181 8.19 -16.75 -0.03
C ASN A 181 7.46 -16.77 1.34
N SER A 182 6.83 -15.66 1.71
CA SER A 182 6.23 -15.47 3.04
C SER A 182 5.00 -16.34 3.35
N ALA A 183 4.48 -16.99 2.33
CA ALA A 183 3.34 -17.92 2.40
C ALA A 183 3.77 -19.38 2.15
N ALA A 184 5.06 -19.68 2.33
CA ALA A 184 5.62 -21.03 2.22
C ALA A 184 4.80 -22.09 2.99
N GLY A 185 4.74 -23.29 2.42
CA GLY A 185 3.99 -24.43 2.98
C GLY A 185 2.55 -24.56 2.46
N GLN A 186 2.13 -23.70 1.54
CA GLN A 186 0.91 -23.88 0.75
C GLN A 186 1.19 -24.67 -0.53
N THR A 187 0.15 -25.27 -1.13
CA THR A 187 0.26 -26.00 -2.39
C THR A 187 -0.91 -25.63 -3.31
N PRO A 188 -0.66 -24.97 -4.46
CA PRO A 188 0.67 -24.51 -4.93
C PRO A 188 1.27 -23.44 -4.00
N ASN A 189 2.60 -23.32 -3.93
CA ASN A 189 3.26 -22.29 -3.11
C ASN A 189 3.18 -20.94 -3.83
N PRO A 190 2.54 -19.90 -3.28
CA PRO A 190 2.28 -18.63 -3.97
C PRO A 190 3.50 -17.74 -4.25
N CYS A 191 4.72 -18.26 -4.18
CA CYS A 191 5.97 -17.59 -4.55
C CYS A 191 7.06 -18.65 -4.87
N GLY A 192 7.70 -19.20 -3.83
CA GLY A 192 8.78 -20.19 -3.95
C GLY A 192 10.22 -19.65 -3.76
N VAL A 193 10.39 -18.33 -3.65
CA VAL A 193 11.71 -17.67 -3.74
C VAL A 193 12.05 -16.89 -2.46
N ASN A 194 13.04 -17.35 -1.70
CA ASN A 194 13.54 -16.68 -0.47
C ASN A 194 14.55 -15.56 -0.75
N ASP A 195 14.86 -15.27 -2.01
CA ASP A 195 15.74 -14.17 -2.38
C ASP A 195 15.10 -13.18 -3.35
N GLU A 196 13.78 -13.10 -3.30
CA GLU A 196 13.02 -12.29 -4.24
C GLU A 196 13.32 -10.79 -4.06
N ILE A 197 13.53 -10.33 -2.82
CA ILE A 197 13.77 -8.90 -2.54
C ILE A 197 15.07 -8.44 -3.20
N ARG A 198 16.15 -9.21 -3.08
CA ARG A 198 17.41 -8.83 -3.74
C ARG A 198 17.30 -8.88 -5.26
N ILE A 199 16.55 -9.84 -5.79
CA ILE A 199 16.32 -9.96 -7.24
C ILE A 199 15.61 -8.70 -7.74
N LEU A 200 14.51 -8.33 -7.09
CA LEU A 200 13.77 -7.08 -7.38
C LEU A 200 14.69 -5.85 -7.32
N ALA A 201 15.45 -5.70 -6.23
CA ALA A 201 16.38 -4.58 -6.06
C ALA A 201 17.44 -4.52 -7.18
N SER A 202 18.02 -5.67 -7.54
CA SER A 202 19.04 -5.77 -8.61
C SER A 202 18.53 -5.36 -9.99
N LEU A 203 17.21 -5.49 -10.21
CA LEU A 203 16.54 -5.14 -11.46
C LEU A 203 16.07 -3.68 -11.51
N GLY A 204 16.21 -2.93 -10.42
CA GLY A 204 15.81 -1.52 -10.33
C GLY A 204 14.51 -1.27 -9.57
N CYS A 205 13.98 -2.27 -8.85
CA CYS A 205 12.88 -2.02 -7.91
C CYS A 205 13.35 -1.04 -6.83
N PHE A 206 12.63 0.07 -6.65
CA PHE A 206 13.00 1.09 -5.66
C PHE A 206 12.18 1.02 -4.37
N VAL A 207 10.98 0.43 -4.43
CA VAL A 207 10.10 0.27 -3.26
C VAL A 207 9.13 -0.89 -3.47
N ASP A 208 8.90 -1.67 -2.41
CA ASP A 208 7.75 -2.56 -2.32
C ASP A 208 6.60 -1.89 -1.55
N VAL A 209 5.38 -2.03 -2.08
CA VAL A 209 4.15 -1.52 -1.46
C VAL A 209 3.10 -2.62 -1.28
N THR A 210 3.53 -3.87 -1.10
CA THR A 210 2.64 -5.04 -0.95
C THR A 210 1.77 -4.95 0.32
N PHE A 211 2.27 -4.37 1.42
CA PHE A 211 1.62 -4.48 2.73
C PHE A 211 0.68 -3.33 3.06
N SER A 212 -0.51 -3.57 3.59
CA SER A 212 -0.85 -4.71 4.48
C SER A 212 -1.54 -5.89 3.81
N SER A 213 -1.18 -7.11 4.21
CA SER A 213 -1.74 -8.39 3.76
C SER A 213 -2.40 -9.16 4.91
N VAL A 214 -3.38 -8.51 5.56
CA VAL A 214 -4.09 -9.05 6.73
C VAL A 214 -4.73 -10.42 6.46
N LEU A 215 -4.95 -11.20 7.52
CA LEU A 215 -5.52 -12.56 7.45
C LEU A 215 -4.61 -13.61 6.81
N THR A 216 -3.35 -13.28 6.50
CA THR A 216 -2.35 -14.21 5.95
C THR A 216 -1.11 -14.27 6.84
N THR A 217 -0.29 -15.31 6.66
CA THR A 217 1.05 -15.41 7.31
C THR A 217 2.05 -14.40 6.75
N SER A 218 1.79 -13.86 5.56
CA SER A 218 2.62 -12.89 4.88
C SER A 218 2.64 -11.53 5.57
N GLN A 219 1.61 -11.18 6.36
CA GLN A 219 1.58 -9.90 7.06
C GLN A 219 2.83 -9.76 7.96
N PRO A 220 3.66 -8.71 7.78
CA PRO A 220 4.81 -8.46 8.65
C PRO A 220 4.38 -8.13 10.08
N ARG A 221 5.24 -8.45 11.06
CA ARG A 221 5.06 -8.01 12.44
C ARG A 221 5.12 -6.49 12.56
N ARG A 222 6.04 -5.86 11.82
CA ARG A 222 6.14 -4.40 11.72
C ARG A 222 4.95 -3.85 10.92
N ILE A 223 4.34 -2.77 11.40
CA ILE A 223 3.19 -2.11 10.77
C ILE A 223 3.32 -0.60 10.80
N ASN A 224 2.55 0.09 9.94
CA ASN A 224 2.44 1.55 9.91
C ASN A 224 3.81 2.25 9.80
N SER A 225 4.67 1.77 8.91
CA SER A 225 6.05 2.22 8.85
C SER A 225 6.62 2.26 7.43
N ILE A 226 7.70 3.01 7.31
CA ILE A 226 8.57 3.06 6.14
C ILE A 226 9.93 2.54 6.60
N TYR A 227 10.43 1.49 5.99
CA TYR A 227 11.63 0.82 6.48
C TYR A 227 12.38 0.08 5.38
N TYR A 228 13.68 -0.05 5.57
CA TYR A 228 14.52 -0.90 4.75
C TYR A 228 14.56 -2.32 5.27
N VAL A 229 14.75 -3.25 4.34
CA VAL A 229 14.88 -4.68 4.61
C VAL A 229 16.14 -5.22 3.95
N THR A 230 16.76 -6.20 4.59
CA THR A 230 17.86 -6.99 4.02
C THR A 230 17.33 -8.40 3.81
N ASP A 231 17.50 -8.89 2.60
CA ASP A 231 17.05 -10.20 2.15
C ASP A 231 17.91 -11.33 2.75
N ASP A 232 17.28 -12.45 3.13
CA ASP A 232 17.93 -13.67 3.62
C ASP A 232 17.66 -14.84 2.67
N PRO A 233 18.63 -15.27 1.82
CA PRO A 233 18.40 -16.34 0.86
C PRO A 233 18.00 -17.68 1.49
N GLN A 234 18.30 -17.87 2.77
CA GLN A 234 18.11 -19.12 3.47
C GLN A 234 16.77 -19.17 4.22
N ALA A 235 16.04 -18.07 4.33
CA ALA A 235 14.79 -18.00 5.07
C ALA A 235 13.76 -17.10 4.37
N PRO A 236 12.48 -17.48 4.33
CA PRO A 236 11.45 -16.62 3.78
C PRO A 236 11.20 -15.41 4.69
N LYS A 237 10.51 -14.42 4.15
CA LYS A 237 9.91 -13.30 4.90
C LYS A 237 10.95 -12.43 5.60
N SER A 238 12.06 -12.14 4.94
CA SER A 238 13.17 -11.30 5.41
C SER A 238 12.72 -9.88 5.77
N TYR A 239 11.58 -9.44 5.23
CA TYR A 239 10.98 -8.14 5.52
C TYR A 239 10.17 -8.05 6.83
N ASP A 240 10.03 -9.16 7.57
CA ASP A 240 9.12 -9.25 8.73
C ASP A 240 9.44 -8.24 9.85
N ASP A 241 10.72 -7.88 9.98
CA ASP A 241 11.23 -6.71 10.69
C ASP A 241 12.32 -6.04 9.83
N GLY A 242 12.71 -4.81 10.15
CA GLY A 242 13.72 -4.12 9.37
C GLY A 242 14.19 -2.82 10.01
N VAL A 243 14.88 -1.98 9.25
CA VAL A 243 15.46 -0.73 9.75
C VAL A 243 14.57 0.44 9.35
N PRO A 244 13.95 1.18 10.29
CA PRO A 244 13.14 2.35 9.93
C PRO A 244 13.92 3.35 9.08
N VAL A 245 13.24 3.98 8.12
CA VAL A 245 13.76 5.14 7.41
C VAL A 245 13.76 6.33 8.37
N GLU A 246 14.89 7.02 8.46
CA GLU A 246 15.13 8.08 9.44
C GLU A 246 15.91 9.23 8.81
N VAL A 247 15.56 10.47 9.17
CA VAL A 247 16.25 11.69 8.71
C VAL A 247 17.74 11.59 9.03
N GLY A 248 18.59 11.83 8.02
CA GLY A 248 20.04 11.88 8.15
C GLY A 248 20.72 10.52 8.28
N LYS A 249 19.96 9.42 8.28
CA LYS A 249 20.50 8.06 8.29
C LYS A 249 20.66 7.56 6.86
N ALA A 250 21.80 6.95 6.57
CA ALA A 250 22.05 6.37 5.25
C ALA A 250 21.08 5.20 4.97
N PRO A 251 20.68 4.99 3.70
CA PRO A 251 19.96 3.80 3.28
C PRO A 251 20.70 2.52 3.69
N SER A 252 19.95 1.46 3.98
CA SER A 252 20.49 0.17 4.37
C SER A 252 19.75 -0.97 3.67
N GLY A 253 20.32 -2.17 3.65
CA GLY A 253 19.67 -3.34 3.08
C GLY A 253 19.48 -3.25 1.56
N ASP A 254 18.53 -4.04 1.06
CA ASP A 254 18.30 -4.27 -0.36
C ASP A 254 17.14 -3.44 -0.91
N LEU A 255 16.04 -3.31 -0.15
CA LEU A 255 14.82 -2.65 -0.61
C LEU A 255 14.14 -1.85 0.49
N MET A 256 13.43 -0.78 0.10
CA MET A 256 12.54 -0.05 0.98
C MET A 256 11.11 -0.59 0.87
N LEU A 257 10.42 -0.71 1.99
CA LEU A 257 8.98 -0.99 2.05
C LEU A 257 8.23 0.26 2.50
N LEU A 258 7.12 0.57 1.82
CA LEU A 258 6.14 1.56 2.23
C LEU A 258 4.81 0.87 2.54
N GLN A 259 4.46 0.84 3.83
CA GLN A 259 3.22 0.20 4.28
C GLN A 259 2.02 1.15 4.21
N GLY A 260 0.84 0.55 4.07
CA GLY A 260 -0.44 1.22 4.28
C GLY A 260 -0.88 1.20 5.75
N PRO A 261 -1.96 1.90 6.10
CA PRO A 261 -2.49 1.90 7.46
C PRO A 261 -2.95 0.49 7.86
N LEU A 262 -2.61 0.06 9.08
CA LEU A 262 -3.09 -1.16 9.71
C LEU A 262 -3.45 -0.89 11.17
N LEU A 263 -4.75 -0.81 11.44
CA LEU A 263 -5.32 -0.35 12.71
C LEU A 263 -6.65 -1.07 12.99
N PHE A 264 -7.09 -1.05 14.25
CA PHE A 264 -8.50 -1.30 14.55
C PHE A 264 -9.35 -0.04 14.34
N ASN A 265 -10.44 -0.20 13.60
CA ASN A 265 -11.51 0.79 13.50
C ASN A 265 -12.54 0.56 14.61
N TRP A 266 -12.27 1.14 15.78
CA TRP A 266 -13.15 1.02 16.95
C TRP A 266 -14.54 1.62 16.79
N ARG A 267 -14.77 2.42 15.73
CA ARG A 267 -16.08 3.00 15.39
C ARG A 267 -16.91 2.12 14.46
N ASP A 268 -16.32 1.05 13.92
CA ASP A 268 -16.98 0.13 13.01
C ASP A 268 -17.01 -1.28 13.61
N TRP A 269 -18.20 -1.69 14.02
CA TRP A 269 -18.48 -2.99 14.63
C TRP A 269 -19.36 -3.85 13.72
N ARG A 270 -19.21 -3.74 12.39
CA ARG A 270 -19.97 -4.54 11.42
C ARG A 270 -19.91 -6.05 11.67
N TYR A 271 -18.84 -6.54 12.29
CA TYR A 271 -18.65 -7.95 12.65
C TYR A 271 -19.19 -8.29 14.06
N ARG A 272 -19.83 -7.33 14.74
CA ARG A 272 -20.52 -7.41 16.05
C ARG A 272 -19.64 -7.71 17.27
N ILE A 273 -18.69 -8.63 17.15
CA ILE A 273 -17.90 -9.15 18.28
C ILE A 273 -16.46 -8.63 18.34
N HIS A 274 -15.99 -8.00 17.27
CA HIS A 274 -14.71 -7.31 17.22
C HIS A 274 -14.81 -6.09 16.30
N PRO A 275 -14.00 -5.04 16.53
CA PRO A 275 -13.92 -3.91 15.62
C PRO A 275 -13.40 -4.36 14.24
N ALA A 276 -13.83 -3.65 13.20
CA ALA A 276 -13.26 -3.83 11.86
C ALA A 276 -11.77 -3.48 11.86
N VAL A 277 -11.04 -4.07 10.92
CA VAL A 277 -9.63 -3.75 10.69
C VAL A 277 -9.57 -2.76 9.54
N GLU A 278 -8.93 -1.63 9.78
CA GLU A 278 -8.54 -0.70 8.73
C GLU A 278 -7.17 -1.13 8.21
N ASN A 279 -7.11 -1.64 6.98
CA ASN A 279 -5.89 -2.11 6.31
C ASN A 279 -5.56 -1.30 5.04
N GLY A 280 -6.31 -0.24 4.74
CA GLY A 280 -6.16 0.58 3.54
C GLY A 280 -6.76 -0.02 2.26
N ASP A 281 -7.45 -1.16 2.34
CA ASP A 281 -8.11 -1.80 1.20
C ASP A 281 -9.41 -1.06 0.81
N ILE A 282 -9.73 -1.05 -0.49
CA ILE A 282 -10.90 -0.41 -1.08
C ILE A 282 -11.62 -1.43 -1.96
N TRP A 283 -12.79 -1.85 -1.51
CA TRP A 283 -13.64 -2.80 -2.23
C TRP A 283 -15.11 -2.56 -1.88
N ALA A 284 -16.04 -3.24 -2.58
CA ALA A 284 -17.47 -3.00 -2.48
C ALA A 284 -18.03 -3.04 -1.05
N GLY A 285 -17.53 -3.95 -0.20
CA GLY A 285 -17.96 -4.07 1.18
C GLY A 285 -17.24 -3.13 2.14
N TYR A 286 -16.12 -2.52 1.76
CA TYR A 286 -15.45 -1.48 2.54
C TYR A 286 -14.93 -0.35 1.64
N PRO A 287 -15.83 0.44 1.05
CA PRO A 287 -15.45 1.50 0.11
C PRO A 287 -14.71 2.63 0.82
N LEU A 288 -14.21 3.60 0.05
CA LEU A 288 -13.76 4.85 0.62
C LEU A 288 -14.89 5.57 1.35
N SER A 289 -14.52 6.29 2.41
CA SER A 289 -15.44 7.16 3.12
C SER A 289 -14.65 8.26 3.81
N PRO A 290 -15.18 9.50 3.90
CA PRO A 290 -14.58 10.55 4.73
C PRO A 290 -14.34 10.11 6.18
N ARG A 291 -15.14 9.16 6.69
CA ARG A 291 -15.00 8.61 8.06
C ARG A 291 -13.72 7.80 8.27
N ARG A 292 -13.07 7.32 7.20
CA ARG A 292 -11.82 6.56 7.25
C ARG A 292 -10.59 7.46 7.31
N ILE A 293 -10.66 8.70 6.80
CA ILE A 293 -9.52 9.64 6.76
C ILE A 293 -8.84 9.84 8.13
N PRO A 294 -9.59 10.09 9.24
CA PRO A 294 -8.94 10.22 10.55
C PRO A 294 -8.17 8.98 11.00
N LEU A 295 -8.59 7.78 10.57
CA LEU A 295 -7.86 6.54 10.87
C LEU A 295 -6.55 6.49 10.07
N TRP A 296 -6.57 6.83 8.80
CA TRP A 296 -5.35 6.86 7.97
C TRP A 296 -4.32 7.83 8.55
N LEU A 297 -4.72 9.05 8.93
CA LEU A 297 -3.85 9.99 9.63
C LEU A 297 -3.43 9.47 11.02
N LYS A 298 -4.30 8.69 11.67
CA LYS A 298 -3.97 8.04 12.94
C LYS A 298 -2.85 7.01 12.80
N ALA A 299 -2.66 6.38 11.64
CA ALA A 299 -1.55 5.45 11.39
C ALA A 299 -0.18 6.14 11.49
N ASN A 300 -0.11 7.44 11.20
CA ASN A 300 1.09 8.26 11.35
C ASN A 300 2.34 7.68 10.64
N ILE A 301 2.16 7.18 9.43
CA ILE A 301 3.27 6.62 8.65
C ILE A 301 4.11 7.78 8.13
N HIS A 302 5.36 7.89 8.56
CA HIS A 302 6.28 8.99 8.23
C HIS A 302 7.73 8.51 8.32
N VAL A 303 8.65 9.29 7.76
CA VAL A 303 10.09 9.11 8.00
C VAL A 303 10.42 9.59 9.40
N LEU A 304 11.11 8.77 10.20
CA LEU A 304 11.44 9.15 11.58
C LEU A 304 12.28 10.43 11.60
N GLY A 305 11.89 11.40 12.43
CA GLY A 305 12.49 12.74 12.43
C GLY A 305 11.79 13.75 11.52
N GLN A 306 10.86 13.32 10.65
CA GLN A 306 10.02 14.20 9.81
C GLN A 306 8.51 13.92 10.02
N PRO A 307 7.96 14.20 11.21
CA PRO A 307 6.59 13.82 11.57
C PRO A 307 5.49 14.62 10.89
N ASN A 308 5.83 15.74 10.26
CA ASN A 308 4.89 16.61 9.56
C ASN A 308 4.63 16.15 8.11
N TRP A 309 5.34 15.16 7.58
CA TRP A 309 5.07 14.55 6.27
C TRP A 309 4.53 13.13 6.47
N VAL A 310 3.22 12.96 6.34
CA VAL A 310 2.53 11.68 6.57
C VAL A 310 2.10 11.06 5.26
N PHE A 311 2.33 9.77 5.13
CA PHE A 311 2.00 8.97 3.95
C PHE A 311 0.76 8.13 4.21
N VAL A 312 -0.24 8.30 3.35
CA VAL A 312 -1.47 7.51 3.35
C VAL A 312 -1.46 6.66 2.09
N LYS A 313 -0.99 5.41 2.22
CA LYS A 313 -0.98 4.44 1.12
C LYS A 313 -2.17 3.50 1.23
N LEU A 314 -3.12 3.63 0.32
CA LEU A 314 -4.28 2.74 0.15
C LEU A 314 -4.05 1.80 -1.04
N HIS A 315 -4.89 0.78 -1.17
CA HIS A 315 -4.84 -0.17 -2.28
C HIS A 315 -6.23 -0.68 -2.64
N ALA A 316 -6.35 -1.25 -3.83
CA ALA A 316 -7.54 -1.95 -4.30
C ALA A 316 -7.17 -3.05 -5.30
N HIS A 317 -8.12 -3.94 -5.57
CA HIS A 317 -8.11 -4.74 -6.80
C HIS A 317 -8.71 -3.92 -7.95
N GLY A 318 -7.86 -3.22 -8.68
CA GLY A 318 -8.23 -2.37 -9.79
C GLY A 318 -8.87 -3.15 -10.94
N CYS A 319 -9.80 -2.50 -11.65
CA CYS A 319 -10.53 -3.05 -12.80
C CYS A 319 -11.37 -4.34 -12.53
N ARG A 320 -11.56 -4.72 -11.27
CA ARG A 320 -12.49 -5.79 -10.89
C ARG A 320 -13.93 -5.27 -10.91
N GLY A 321 -14.79 -5.89 -11.72
CA GLY A 321 -16.17 -5.40 -11.95
C GLY A 321 -17.01 -5.25 -10.68
N THR A 322 -16.81 -6.11 -9.67
CA THR A 322 -17.53 -6.04 -8.38
C THR A 322 -17.20 -4.79 -7.57
N ASP A 323 -16.02 -4.21 -7.77
CA ASP A 323 -15.51 -3.10 -6.96
C ASP A 323 -15.56 -1.75 -7.71
N LEU A 324 -16.03 -1.74 -8.97
CA LEU A 324 -16.04 -0.56 -9.83
C LEU A 324 -16.68 0.67 -9.15
N ASP A 325 -17.82 0.49 -8.48
CA ASP A 325 -18.51 1.59 -7.78
C ASP A 325 -17.73 2.08 -6.55
N ALA A 326 -17.03 1.20 -5.83
CA ALA A 326 -16.20 1.59 -4.70
C ALA A 326 -14.97 2.42 -5.14
N LEU A 327 -14.49 2.18 -6.37
CA LEU A 327 -13.27 2.80 -6.92
C LEU A 327 -13.54 4.04 -7.78
N THR A 328 -14.75 4.20 -8.30
CA THR A 328 -15.08 5.24 -9.28
C THR A 328 -16.47 5.87 -9.07
N GLY A 329 -17.20 5.51 -8.02
CA GLY A 329 -18.54 6.02 -7.72
C GLY A 329 -18.57 7.10 -6.64
N ASP A 330 -19.76 7.39 -6.13
CA ASP A 330 -20.02 8.49 -5.20
C ASP A 330 -19.19 8.44 -3.92
N SER A 331 -18.93 7.25 -3.38
CA SER A 331 -18.11 7.10 -2.17
C SER A 331 -16.66 7.52 -2.39
N PHE A 332 -16.14 7.29 -3.59
CA PHE A 332 -14.81 7.73 -4.00
C PHE A 332 -14.78 9.26 -4.16
N ASP A 333 -15.69 9.81 -4.97
CA ASP A 333 -15.89 11.25 -5.18
C ASP A 333 -16.01 12.03 -3.85
N GLN A 334 -16.95 11.64 -2.98
CA GLN A 334 -17.18 12.29 -1.69
C GLN A 334 -15.96 12.25 -0.77
N THR A 335 -15.14 11.20 -0.86
CA THR A 335 -13.93 11.08 -0.05
C THR A 335 -12.84 12.00 -0.58
N LEU A 336 -12.68 12.14 -1.89
CA LEU A 336 -11.78 13.12 -2.50
C LEU A 336 -12.19 14.54 -2.14
N SER A 337 -13.48 14.89 -2.31
CA SER A 337 -13.98 16.21 -1.87
C SER A 337 -13.73 16.48 -0.39
N ALA A 338 -13.86 15.46 0.48
CA ALA A 338 -13.59 15.63 1.90
C ALA A 338 -12.10 15.83 2.22
N LEU A 339 -11.19 15.17 1.47
CA LEU A 339 -9.76 15.41 1.55
C LEU A 339 -9.45 16.87 1.19
N GLU A 340 -9.96 17.33 0.05
CA GLU A 340 -9.74 18.69 -0.46
C GLU A 340 -10.34 19.75 0.46
N SER A 341 -11.58 19.57 0.93
CA SER A 341 -12.28 20.60 1.69
C SER A 341 -11.86 20.69 3.15
N THR A 342 -11.35 19.60 3.73
CA THR A 342 -11.08 19.47 5.17
C THR A 342 -9.60 19.33 5.49
N TYR A 343 -8.82 18.77 4.56
CA TYR A 343 -7.43 18.37 4.76
C TYR A 343 -6.48 19.02 3.75
N ASP A 344 -6.85 20.18 3.20
CA ASP A 344 -6.02 20.97 2.28
C ASP A 344 -6.24 22.49 2.44
N ASP A 345 -6.13 22.99 3.67
CA ASP A 345 -6.36 24.42 3.99
C ASP A 345 -5.09 25.30 3.87
N GLY A 346 -3.95 24.70 3.57
CA GLY A 346 -2.66 25.38 3.44
C GLY A 346 -2.03 25.82 4.77
N LYS A 347 -2.66 25.51 5.91
CA LYS A 347 -2.27 26.02 7.24
C LYS A 347 -2.06 24.90 8.25
N GLU A 348 -3.10 24.10 8.49
CA GLU A 348 -3.04 22.92 9.35
C GLU A 348 -2.75 21.68 8.52
N TYR A 349 -3.30 21.62 7.30
CA TYR A 349 -3.17 20.49 6.39
C TYR A 349 -2.83 20.95 4.99
N VAL A 350 -1.96 20.19 4.33
CA VAL A 350 -1.64 20.35 2.91
C VAL A 350 -1.74 18.98 2.26
N LEU A 351 -2.62 18.84 1.28
CA LEU A 351 -2.82 17.60 0.55
C LEU A 351 -1.85 17.50 -0.63
N HIS A 352 -1.35 16.29 -0.87
CA HIS A 352 -0.51 15.94 -2.01
C HIS A 352 -1.07 14.67 -2.62
N TYR A 353 -1.74 14.76 -3.77
CA TYR A 353 -2.06 13.56 -4.54
C TYR A 353 -0.80 13.06 -5.24
N ALA A 354 -0.38 11.82 -4.99
CA ALA A 354 0.92 11.32 -5.45
C ALA A 354 0.85 9.88 -5.96
N SER A 355 1.66 9.56 -6.98
CA SER A 355 2.01 8.18 -7.31
C SER A 355 2.94 7.58 -6.25
N VAL A 356 3.16 6.26 -6.32
CA VAL A 356 4.16 5.57 -5.49
C VAL A 356 5.58 6.07 -5.76
N ARG A 357 5.93 6.37 -7.03
CA ARG A 357 7.23 6.97 -7.39
C ARG A 357 7.42 8.35 -6.74
N GLU A 358 6.41 9.22 -6.83
CA GLU A 358 6.44 10.55 -6.22
C GLU A 358 6.52 10.47 -4.70
N ALA A 359 5.73 9.59 -4.08
CA ALA A 359 5.80 9.34 -2.65
C ALA A 359 7.18 8.82 -2.21
N TYR A 360 7.78 7.90 -2.98
CA TYR A 360 9.15 7.44 -2.73
C TYR A 360 10.14 8.61 -2.78
N ASN A 361 10.07 9.48 -3.78
CA ASN A 361 10.96 10.64 -3.86
C ASN A 361 10.82 11.58 -2.66
N ILE A 362 9.58 11.83 -2.20
CA ILE A 362 9.31 12.63 -1.00
C ILE A 362 9.91 11.95 0.25
N ILE A 363 9.79 10.61 0.36
CA ILE A 363 10.43 9.83 1.44
C ILE A 363 11.95 10.02 1.40
N LYS A 364 12.57 9.90 0.22
CA LYS A 364 14.02 10.07 0.06
C LYS A 364 14.48 11.50 0.34
N ALA A 365 13.66 12.49 0.03
CA ALA A 365 13.93 13.87 0.40
C ALA A 365 13.89 14.07 1.92
N ALA A 366 12.86 13.53 2.59
CA ALA A 366 12.78 13.55 4.05
C ALA A 366 13.98 12.85 4.69
N GLU A 367 14.33 11.65 4.22
CA GLU A 367 15.50 10.90 4.67
C GLU A 367 16.80 11.71 4.50
N ALA A 368 16.93 12.47 3.41
CA ALA A 368 18.05 13.37 3.18
C ALA A 368 18.01 14.68 4.01
N GLY A 369 17.07 14.81 4.95
CA GLY A 369 16.90 15.98 5.82
C GLY A 369 16.34 17.21 5.12
N LYS A 370 15.64 17.01 3.99
CA LYS A 370 14.90 18.09 3.34
C LYS A 370 13.67 18.47 4.17
N THR A 371 13.37 19.76 4.16
CA THR A 371 12.24 20.36 4.87
C THR A 371 11.43 21.23 3.91
N GLY A 372 10.35 21.83 4.41
CA GLY A 372 9.44 22.64 3.59
C GLY A 372 8.32 21.80 2.97
N ASN A 373 8.01 22.08 1.71
CA ASN A 373 6.86 21.51 1.02
C ASN A 373 7.25 20.24 0.21
N PRO A 374 6.61 19.08 0.44
CA PRO A 374 6.80 17.86 -0.36
C PRO A 374 6.63 18.03 -1.87
N GLU A 375 5.82 18.99 -2.30
CA GLU A 375 5.59 19.29 -3.72
C GLU A 375 6.92 19.51 -4.48
N ASP A 376 7.89 20.17 -3.83
CA ASP A 376 9.20 20.49 -4.41
C ASP A 376 10.09 19.25 -4.64
N TYR A 377 9.68 18.09 -4.12
CA TYR A 377 10.49 16.87 -4.07
C TYR A 377 9.86 15.67 -4.82
N ARG A 378 8.80 15.87 -5.62
CA ARG A 378 8.16 14.79 -6.38
C ARG A 378 9.10 14.02 -7.31
N ASP A 379 10.17 14.66 -7.77
CA ASP A 379 11.16 14.10 -8.70
C ASP A 379 12.60 14.13 -8.12
N PHE A 380 12.73 13.97 -6.79
CA PHE A 380 13.99 14.12 -6.06
C PHE A 380 15.09 13.15 -6.52
N VAL A 381 14.82 11.84 -6.57
CA VAL A 381 15.80 10.80 -6.98
C VAL A 381 15.40 10.14 -8.30
N ILE A 382 14.14 9.75 -8.45
CA ILE A 382 13.63 9.02 -9.61
C ILE A 382 12.82 9.97 -10.49
N LYS A 383 13.32 10.22 -11.70
CA LYS A 383 12.62 11.06 -12.68
C LYS A 383 11.35 10.38 -13.21
N PRO A 384 10.39 11.15 -13.76
CA PRO A 384 9.22 10.58 -14.41
C PRO A 384 9.56 9.52 -15.45
N TYR A 385 8.63 8.61 -15.70
CA TYR A 385 8.79 7.63 -16.77
C TYR A 385 8.51 8.27 -18.14
N ARG A 386 9.14 7.72 -19.19
CA ARG A 386 8.89 8.11 -20.57
C ARG A 386 7.41 7.94 -20.94
N ALA A 387 6.79 6.86 -20.45
CA ALA A 387 5.36 6.57 -20.60
C ALA A 387 4.42 7.71 -20.14
N ASN A 388 4.87 8.59 -19.25
CA ASN A 388 4.08 9.72 -18.74
C ASN A 388 4.30 11.02 -19.54
N GLN A 389 5.25 11.07 -20.47
CA GLN A 389 5.58 12.26 -21.26
C GLN A 389 5.31 12.09 -22.76
N THR A 390 5.46 10.87 -23.28
CA THR A 390 5.23 10.53 -24.69
C THR A 390 3.89 9.88 -24.88
#